data_AF-A0A6J4MKK5-F1
#
_entry.id   AF-A0A6J4MKK5-F1
#
_cell.length_a   1.000
_cell.length_b   1.000
_cell.length_c   1.000
_cell.angle_alpha   90.00
_cell.angle_beta   90.00
_cell.angle_gamma   90.00
#
_symmetry.space_group_name_H-M   'P 1'
#
loop_
_entity.id
_entity.type
_entity.pdbx_description
1 polymer ?
#
loop_
_entity_poly.entity_id
_entity_poly.type
_entity_poly.pdbx_seq_one_letter_code
_entity_poly.pdbx_strand_id
1 'polypeptide(L)'
;MWRSGITRRRSDAALLEMIENAARWGSFDSPWHSTPQVWQHFRDEGEILCQLQRQWRTALAGAIYVAIEAGDGDLRADVTRAFEKVQRKHHGLRKILEAHSDHPAIAASMRKERALLSSFVGLSTGGTPQAA
;
A
#
# COMPACT_ATOMS: atom_id res chain seq x y z
N MET A 1 -26.44 -15.78 -10.52
CA MET A 1 -25.37 -14.83 -10.86
C MET A 1 -24.22 -14.99 -9.86
N TRP A 2 -23.34 -15.98 -10.05
CA TRP A 2 -22.27 -16.40 -9.10
C TRP A 2 -20.85 -16.30 -9.69
N ARG A 3 -20.67 -15.55 -10.78
CA ARG A 3 -19.40 -15.43 -11.50
C ARG A 3 -18.36 -14.51 -10.84
N SER A 4 -18.70 -13.77 -9.78
CA SER A 4 -17.81 -12.73 -9.22
C SER A 4 -16.69 -13.27 -8.31
N GLY A 5 -16.94 -14.33 -7.54
CA GLY A 5 -16.00 -14.80 -6.52
C GLY A 5 -14.81 -15.61 -7.06
N ILE A 6 -15.00 -16.35 -8.16
CA ILE A 6 -13.93 -17.17 -8.76
C ILE A 6 -12.97 -16.27 -9.56
N THR A 7 -13.51 -15.36 -10.37
CA THR A 7 -12.71 -14.42 -11.17
C THR A 7 -11.86 -13.53 -10.28
N ARG A 8 -12.43 -13.01 -9.17
CA ARG A 8 -11.69 -12.21 -8.19
C ARG A 8 -10.55 -12.99 -7.52
N ARG A 9 -10.80 -14.26 -7.14
CA ARG A 9 -9.75 -15.10 -6.55
C ARG A 9 -8.59 -15.35 -7.53
N ARG A 10 -8.89 -15.54 -8.82
CA ARG A 10 -7.87 -15.72 -9.85
C ARG A 10 -7.07 -14.44 -10.09
N SER A 11 -7.72 -13.29 -10.18
CA SER A 11 -7.01 -12.01 -10.32
C SER A 11 -6.14 -11.70 -9.11
N ASP A 12 -6.65 -11.97 -7.90
CA ASP A 12 -5.88 -11.76 -6.66
C ASP A 12 -4.67 -12.73 -6.58
N ALA A 13 -4.82 -13.98 -7.04
CA ALA A 13 -3.70 -14.94 -7.12
C ALA A 13 -2.63 -14.50 -8.13
N ALA A 14 -3.04 -14.04 -9.32
CA ALA A 14 -2.10 -13.54 -10.33
C ALA A 14 -1.33 -12.29 -9.84
N LEU A 15 -2.01 -11.38 -9.12
CA LEU A 15 -1.35 -10.24 -8.49
C LEU A 15 -0.36 -10.67 -7.40
N LEU A 16 -0.73 -11.64 -6.56
CA LEU A 16 0.16 -12.14 -5.52
C LEU A 16 1.43 -12.75 -6.12
N GLU A 17 1.28 -13.59 -7.14
CA GLU A 17 2.41 -14.18 -7.87
C GLU A 17 3.29 -13.09 -8.51
N MET A 18 2.69 -12.05 -9.09
CA MET A 18 3.41 -10.90 -9.63
C MET A 18 4.23 -10.18 -8.56
N ILE A 19 3.64 -9.91 -7.40
CA ILE A 19 4.32 -9.25 -6.27
C ILE A 19 5.48 -10.11 -5.76
N GLU A 20 5.28 -11.43 -5.64
CA GLU A 20 6.29 -12.36 -5.17
C GLU A 20 7.46 -12.47 -6.15
N ASN A 21 7.18 -12.56 -7.46
CA ASN A 21 8.21 -12.57 -8.49
C ASN A 21 9.00 -11.25 -8.50
N ALA A 22 8.31 -10.10 -8.41
CA ALA A 22 8.98 -8.80 -8.34
C ALA A 22 9.87 -8.69 -7.10
N ALA A 23 9.41 -9.16 -5.95
CA ALA A 23 10.20 -9.18 -4.72
C ALA A 23 11.42 -10.11 -4.80
N ARG A 24 11.28 -11.25 -5.51
CA ARG A 24 12.36 -12.22 -5.70
C ARG A 24 13.45 -11.71 -6.65
N TRP A 25 13.05 -11.03 -7.72
CA TRP A 25 13.96 -10.65 -8.81
C TRP A 25 14.31 -9.16 -8.85
N GLY A 26 13.71 -8.35 -7.98
CA GLY A 26 13.91 -6.90 -7.93
C GLY A 26 13.25 -6.13 -9.08
N SER A 27 12.33 -6.74 -9.83
CA SER A 27 11.69 -6.17 -11.03
C SER A 27 10.49 -5.26 -10.71
N PHE A 28 10.65 -4.32 -9.78
CA PHE A 28 9.54 -3.48 -9.28
C PHE A 28 9.02 -2.44 -10.29
N ASP A 29 9.87 -1.98 -11.22
CA ASP A 29 9.48 -1.02 -12.26
C ASP A 29 8.69 -1.67 -13.40
N SER A 30 8.75 -3.00 -13.55
CA SER A 30 8.03 -3.72 -14.61
C SER A 30 7.66 -5.16 -14.18
N PRO A 31 6.89 -5.33 -13.09
CA PRO A 31 6.65 -6.64 -12.48
C PRO A 31 5.79 -7.56 -13.35
N TRP A 32 4.98 -6.98 -14.25
CA TRP A 32 4.16 -7.69 -15.24
C TRP A 32 4.98 -8.39 -16.35
N HIS A 33 6.23 -8.01 -16.59
CA HIS A 33 7.09 -8.74 -17.55
C HIS A 33 7.44 -10.15 -17.05
N SER A 34 7.68 -10.29 -15.74
CA SER A 34 7.93 -11.59 -15.11
C SER A 34 6.66 -12.41 -14.85
N THR A 35 5.48 -11.78 -14.97
CA THR A 35 4.18 -12.43 -14.69
C THR A 35 3.13 -12.00 -15.73
N PRO A 36 3.26 -12.42 -17.02
CA PRO A 36 2.38 -11.96 -18.10
C PRO A 36 0.91 -12.37 -17.93
N GLN A 37 0.62 -13.41 -17.15
CA GLN A 37 -0.74 -13.88 -16.85
C GLN A 37 -1.62 -12.83 -16.17
N VAL A 38 -1.03 -11.80 -15.57
CA VAL A 38 -1.78 -10.67 -14.99
C VAL A 38 -2.66 -9.98 -16.04
N TRP A 39 -2.22 -9.94 -17.31
CA TRP A 39 -2.94 -9.32 -18.42
C TRP A 39 -4.24 -10.06 -18.81
N GLN A 40 -4.46 -11.28 -18.32
CA GLN A 40 -5.74 -11.97 -18.47
C GLN A 40 -6.83 -11.38 -17.57
N HIS A 41 -6.46 -10.55 -16.60
CA HIS A 41 -7.34 -10.01 -15.56
C HIS A 41 -7.43 -8.49 -15.54
N PHE A 42 -6.45 -7.79 -16.12
CA PHE A 42 -6.34 -6.34 -16.10
C PHE A 42 -6.09 -5.80 -17.50
N ARG A 43 -6.71 -4.68 -17.85
CA ARG A 43 -6.61 -4.10 -19.20
C ARG A 43 -5.30 -3.37 -19.44
N ASP A 44 -4.77 -2.74 -18.40
CA ASP A 44 -3.60 -1.91 -18.44
C ASP A 44 -2.89 -1.86 -17.07
N GLU A 45 -1.70 -1.28 -17.07
CA GLU A 45 -0.89 -1.07 -15.88
C GLU A 45 -1.62 -0.22 -14.83
N GLY A 46 -2.36 0.79 -15.27
CA GLY A 46 -3.13 1.67 -14.38
C GLY A 46 -4.14 0.91 -13.54
N GLU A 47 -4.83 -0.07 -14.14
CA GLU A 47 -5.79 -0.95 -13.46
C GLU A 47 -5.10 -1.84 -12.41
N ILE A 48 -3.92 -2.38 -12.73
CA ILE A 48 -3.08 -3.14 -11.79
C ILE A 48 -2.69 -2.25 -10.61
N LEU A 49 -2.12 -1.08 -10.88
CA LEU A 49 -1.66 -0.13 -9.86
C LEU A 49 -2.81 0.33 -8.96
N CYS A 50 -4.00 0.58 -9.52
CA CYS A 50 -5.19 0.92 -8.73
C CYS A 50 -5.58 -0.20 -7.78
N GLN A 51 -5.55 -1.46 -8.24
CA GLN A 51 -5.87 -2.61 -7.41
C GLN A 51 -4.81 -2.83 -6.31
N LEU A 52 -3.51 -2.65 -6.62
CA LEU A 52 -2.43 -2.69 -5.62
C LEU A 52 -2.60 -1.58 -4.57
N GLN A 53 -2.87 -0.34 -5.01
CA GLN A 53 -3.11 0.79 -4.11
C GLN A 53 -4.32 0.55 -3.20
N ARG A 54 -5.38 -0.08 -3.72
CA ARG A 54 -6.54 -0.47 -2.92
C ARG A 54 -6.17 -1.53 -1.88
N GLN A 55 -5.46 -2.59 -2.27
CA GLN A 55 -5.00 -3.63 -1.34
C GLN A 55 -4.12 -3.05 -0.23
N TRP A 56 -3.16 -2.19 -0.58
CA TRP A 56 -2.31 -1.48 0.37
C TRP A 56 -3.12 -0.64 1.36
N ARG A 57 -4.03 0.21 0.87
CA ARG A 57 -4.87 1.05 1.72
C ARG A 57 -5.74 0.23 2.66
N THR A 58 -6.32 -0.87 2.19
CA THR A 58 -7.13 -1.76 3.03
C THR A 58 -6.28 -2.40 4.13
N ALA A 59 -5.07 -2.89 3.79
CA ALA A 59 -4.16 -3.48 4.76
C ALA A 59 -3.69 -2.44 5.81
N LEU A 60 -3.32 -1.24 5.36
CA LEU A 60 -2.88 -0.15 6.24
C LEU A 60 -4.00 0.32 7.15
N ALA A 61 -5.20 0.57 6.62
CA ALA A 61 -6.35 0.97 7.44
C ALA A 61 -6.66 -0.08 8.51
N GLY A 62 -6.73 -1.36 8.14
CA GLY A 62 -6.96 -2.45 9.09
C GLY A 62 -5.89 -2.54 10.18
N ALA A 63 -4.63 -2.35 9.82
CA ALA A 63 -3.54 -2.35 10.81
C ALA A 63 -3.59 -1.15 11.75
N ILE A 64 -3.96 0.04 11.25
CA ILE A 64 -4.14 1.24 12.06
C ILE A 64 -5.30 1.05 13.04
N TYR A 65 -6.45 0.53 12.59
CA TYR A 65 -7.57 0.24 13.49
C TYR A 65 -7.16 -0.69 14.64
N VAL A 66 -6.48 -1.79 14.33
CA VAL A 66 -6.00 -2.73 15.35
C VAL A 66 -4.98 -2.07 16.29
N ALA A 67 -4.08 -1.22 15.77
CA ALA A 67 -3.08 -0.55 16.58
C ALA A 67 -3.70 0.48 17.55
N ILE A 68 -4.73 1.20 17.11
CA ILE A 68 -5.46 2.16 17.96
C ILE A 68 -6.25 1.43 19.04
N GLU A 69 -6.91 0.31 18.72
CA GLU A 69 -7.68 -0.47 19.69
C GLU A 69 -6.82 -1.15 20.75
N ALA A 70 -5.61 -1.59 20.37
CA ALA A 70 -4.69 -2.28 21.27
C ALA A 70 -3.63 -1.36 21.91
N GLY A 71 -3.58 -0.09 21.51
CA GLY A 71 -2.54 0.85 21.91
C GLY A 71 -2.77 1.47 23.29
N ASP A 72 -1.75 2.18 23.78
CA ASP A 72 -1.75 2.85 25.08
C ASP A 72 -2.26 4.31 24.99
N GLY A 73 -2.87 4.69 23.86
CA GLY A 73 -3.41 6.03 23.61
C GLY A 73 -2.47 7.00 22.89
N ASP A 74 -1.22 6.60 22.59
CA ASP A 74 -0.33 7.36 21.70
C ASP A 74 -0.64 7.03 20.23
N LEU A 75 -1.61 7.75 19.68
CA LEU A 75 -2.06 7.61 18.29
C LEU A 75 -0.90 7.66 17.28
N ARG A 76 0.11 8.49 17.54
CA ARG A 76 1.25 8.62 16.63
C ARG A 76 2.10 7.36 16.64
N ALA A 77 2.46 6.86 17.83
CA ALA A 77 3.21 5.62 17.96
C ALA A 77 2.43 4.44 17.37
N ASP A 78 1.12 4.41 17.56
CA ASP A 78 0.24 3.36 17.03
C ASP A 78 0.21 3.35 15.51
N VAL A 79 0.00 4.52 14.88
CA VAL A 79 0.01 4.64 13.41
C VAL A 79 1.39 4.30 12.83
N THR A 80 2.48 4.74 13.48
CA THR A 80 3.85 4.44 13.03
C THR A 80 4.13 2.94 13.07
N ARG A 81 3.82 2.28 14.19
CA ARG A 81 3.96 0.82 14.35
C ARG A 81 3.11 0.05 13.34
N ALA A 82 1.88 0.50 13.10
CA ALA A 82 1.00 -0.09 12.09
C ALA A 82 1.60 0.02 10.68
N PHE A 83 2.10 1.21 10.32
CA PHE A 83 2.73 1.44 9.02
C PHE A 83 3.95 0.53 8.82
N GLU A 84 4.89 0.49 9.77
CA GLU A 84 6.08 -0.37 9.69
C GLU A 84 5.72 -1.86 9.61
N LYS A 85 4.68 -2.29 10.33
CA LYS A 85 4.19 -3.67 10.28
C LYS A 85 3.65 -4.02 8.90
N VAL A 86 2.81 -3.17 8.32
CA VAL A 86 2.24 -3.40 6.99
C VAL A 86 3.30 -3.30 5.91
N GLN A 87 4.22 -2.33 6.01
CA GLN A 87 5.33 -2.18 5.08
C GLN A 87 6.21 -3.43 5.05
N ARG A 88 6.55 -4.01 6.21
CA ARG A 88 7.32 -5.27 6.27
C ARG A 88 6.56 -6.43 5.65
N LYS A 89 5.28 -6.60 6.00
CA LYS A 89 4.46 -7.72 5.50
C LYS A 89 4.18 -7.61 3.99
N HIS A 90 3.99 -6.40 3.48
CA HIS A 90 3.62 -6.13 2.09
C HIS A 90 4.74 -5.39 1.35
N HIS A 91 6.00 -5.72 1.65
CA HIS A 91 7.18 -5.03 1.11
C HIS A 91 7.19 -4.99 -0.43
N GLY A 92 6.97 -6.13 -1.09
CA GLY A 92 6.97 -6.19 -2.56
C GLY A 92 5.89 -5.30 -3.19
N LEU A 93 4.68 -5.32 -2.62
CA LEU A 93 3.57 -4.46 -3.05
C LEU A 93 3.97 -2.99 -2.89
N ARG A 94 4.49 -2.62 -1.71
CA ARG A 94 4.91 -1.24 -1.43
C ARG A 94 5.98 -0.77 -2.41
N LYS A 95 6.98 -1.59 -2.72
CA LYS A 95 8.05 -1.26 -3.66
C LYS A 95 7.53 -1.01 -5.08
N ILE A 96 6.55 -1.79 -5.54
CA ILE A 96 5.90 -1.53 -6.83
C ILE A 96 5.19 -0.17 -6.81
N LEU A 97 4.41 0.14 -5.77
CA LEU A 97 3.73 1.45 -5.66
C LEU A 97 4.72 2.63 -5.59
N GLU A 98 5.87 2.44 -4.93
CA GLU A 98 6.93 3.44 -4.86
C GLU A 98 7.60 3.68 -6.21
N ALA A 99 7.94 2.62 -6.95
CA ALA A 99 8.48 2.69 -8.30
C ALA A 99 7.56 3.45 -9.26
N HIS A 100 6.25 3.30 -9.07
CA HIS A 100 5.22 3.88 -9.94
C HIS A 100 4.54 5.12 -9.35
N SER A 101 5.19 5.81 -8.40
CA SER A 101 4.49 6.80 -7.58
C SER A 101 4.00 8.04 -8.33
N ASP A 102 4.52 8.29 -9.53
CA ASP A 102 4.11 9.38 -10.41
C ASP A 102 3.13 8.94 -11.51
N HIS A 103 2.79 7.64 -11.58
CA HIS A 103 1.84 7.13 -12.56
C HIS A 103 0.45 7.79 -12.34
N PRO A 104 -0.21 8.34 -13.38
CA PRO A 104 -1.45 9.11 -13.25
C PRO A 104 -2.57 8.40 -12.48
N ALA A 105 -2.64 7.07 -12.62
CA ALA A 105 -3.64 6.24 -11.93
C ALA A 105 -3.53 6.26 -10.39
N ILE A 106 -2.33 6.46 -9.82
CA ILE A 106 -2.10 6.37 -8.37
C ILE A 106 -1.42 7.60 -7.76
N ALA A 107 -0.87 8.51 -8.56
CA ALA A 107 -0.08 9.64 -8.07
C ALA A 107 -0.82 10.50 -7.02
N ALA A 108 -2.11 10.77 -7.24
CA ALA A 108 -2.93 11.50 -6.28
C ALA A 108 -3.10 10.74 -4.96
N SER A 109 -3.27 9.41 -5.01
CA SER A 109 -3.39 8.57 -3.82
C SER A 109 -2.07 8.51 -3.05
N MET A 110 -0.95 8.36 -3.76
CA MET A 110 0.40 8.35 -3.17
C MET A 110 0.72 9.67 -2.46
N ARG A 111 0.39 10.82 -3.07
CA ARG A 111 0.56 12.13 -2.43
C ARG A 111 -0.28 12.26 -1.15
N LYS A 112 -1.55 11.87 -1.20
CA LYS A 112 -2.45 11.92 -0.02
C LYS A 112 -1.96 11.05 1.12
N GLU A 113 -1.50 9.83 0.80
CA GLU A 113 -0.94 8.92 1.79
C GLU A 113 0.33 9.50 2.42
N ARG A 114 1.27 10.00 1.61
CA ARG A 114 2.50 10.65 2.11
C ARG A 114 2.18 11.84 3.01
N ALA A 115 1.22 12.68 2.63
CA ALA A 115 0.79 13.83 3.44
C ALA A 115 0.20 13.39 4.78
N LEU A 116 -0.66 12.37 4.78
CA LEU A 116 -1.26 11.80 5.99
C LEU A 116 -0.19 11.19 6.91
N LEU A 117 0.74 10.39 6.38
CA LEU A 117 1.82 9.82 7.18
C LEU A 117 2.75 10.92 7.73
N SER A 118 3.03 11.94 6.93
CA SER A 118 3.84 13.08 7.35
C SER A 118 3.18 13.88 8.47
N SER A 119 1.85 13.99 8.52
CA SER A 119 1.18 14.68 9.63
C SER A 119 1.37 13.93 10.95
N PHE A 120 1.49 12.60 10.94
CA PHE A 120 1.80 11.83 12.15
C PHE A 120 3.28 11.96 12.57
N VAL A 121 4.20 12.14 11.62
CA VAL A 121 5.63 12.39 11.91
C VAL A 121 5.86 13.85 12.36
N GLY A 122 5.14 14.80 11.76
CA GLY A 122 5.26 16.25 11.94
C GLY A 122 4.66 16.81 13.23
N LEU A 123 3.87 16.03 13.98
CA LEU A 123 3.47 16.39 15.34
C LEU A 123 4.65 16.42 16.36
N SER A 124 5.90 16.26 15.89
CA SER A 124 7.13 16.40 16.69
C SER A 124 7.52 17.84 17.03
N THR A 125 6.91 18.87 16.43
CA THR A 125 7.28 20.28 16.67
C THR A 125 6.16 21.06 17.35
N GLY A 126 5.59 20.47 18.40
CA GLY A 126 4.61 21.10 19.29
C GLY A 126 5.11 21.23 20.72
N GLY A 127 6.42 21.45 20.91
CA GLY A 127 6.96 21.84 22.20
C GLY A 127 6.61 23.30 22.49
N THR A 128 5.55 23.48 23.28
CA THR A 128 5.24 24.60 24.19
C THR A 128 5.33 26.04 23.64
N PRO A 129 4.24 26.85 23.70
CA PRO A 129 4.36 28.30 23.50
C PRO A 129 5.23 28.88 24.62
N GLN A 130 6.42 29.37 24.29
CA GLN A 130 7.21 30.18 25.20
C GLN A 130 6.64 31.60 25.20
N ALA A 131 5.83 31.90 26.22
CA ALA A 131 5.52 33.26 26.59
C ALA A 131 6.82 33.94 27.08
N ALA A 132 7.16 35.06 26.46
CA ALA A 132 8.02 36.11 27.00
C ALA A 132 7.48 37.45 26.51
#